data_AF-A0A3L7MYE9-F1
#
_entry.id   AF-A0A3L7MYE9-F1
#
_cell.length_a   1.000
_cell.length_b   1.000
_cell.length_c   1.000
_cell.angle_alpha   90.00
_cell.angle_beta   90.00
_cell.angle_gamma   90.00
#
_symmetry.space_group_name_H-M   'P 1'
#
loop_
_entity.id
_entity.type
_entity.pdbx_description
1 polymer ?
#
loop_
_entity_poly.entity_id
_entity_poly.type
_entity_poly.pdbx_seq_one_letter_code
_entity_poly.pdbx_strand_id
1 'polypeptide(L)'
;FPIEQNSWWKAGAVVREVWSTANELKIESFKLNEFSRVAVDDDHTALNNGGIPAIDIIDFDYKHWHKLSDTPEQCSGETMAGVAKVLGSWIQRQR
;
A
#
# COMPACT_ATOMS: atom_id res chain seq x y z
N PHE A 1 0.59 -4.49 -5.13
CA PHE A 1 1.24 -3.76 -4.04
C PHE A 1 2.41 -4.57 -3.48
N PRO A 2 3.60 -4.43 -4.08
CA PRO A 2 4.83 -4.78 -3.39
C PRO A 2 5.01 -3.87 -2.16
N ILE A 3 5.82 -4.29 -1.19
CA ILE A 3 6.15 -3.50 -0.02
C ILE A 3 7.05 -2.34 -0.44
N GLU A 4 6.59 -1.11 -0.24
CA GLU A 4 7.38 0.09 -0.50
C GLU A 4 8.54 0.18 0.52
N GLN A 5 9.74 0.50 0.03
CA GLN A 5 10.97 0.43 0.82
C GLN A 5 10.96 1.38 2.03
N ASN A 6 10.61 2.66 1.86
CA ASN A 6 10.56 3.62 2.97
C ASN A 6 9.54 3.21 4.04
N SER A 7 8.39 2.69 3.62
CA SER A 7 7.34 2.16 4.48
C SER A 7 7.85 1.01 5.35
N TRP A 8 8.63 0.08 4.76
CA TRP A 8 9.25 -1.00 5.52
C TRP A 8 10.27 -0.49 6.53
N TRP A 9 11.18 0.38 6.11
CA TRP A 9 12.28 0.83 6.96
C TRP A 9 11.84 1.77 8.07
N LYS A 10 10.82 2.60 7.84
CA LYS A 10 10.37 3.64 8.78
C LYS A 10 9.13 3.22 9.58
N ALA A 11 8.25 2.41 8.98
CA ALA A 11 6.96 2.02 9.57
C ALA A 11 6.70 0.50 9.45
N GLY A 12 7.76 -0.32 9.50
CA GLY A 12 7.66 -1.77 9.26
C GLY A 12 6.71 -2.53 10.19
N ALA A 13 6.39 -2.02 11.38
CA ALA A 13 5.35 -2.59 12.23
C ALA A 13 3.96 -2.49 11.56
N VAL A 14 3.60 -1.31 11.06
CA VAL A 14 2.35 -1.06 10.34
C VAL A 14 2.29 -1.87 9.04
N VAL A 15 3.41 -1.94 8.29
CA VAL A 15 3.48 -2.78 7.08
C VAL A 15 3.13 -4.23 7.41
N ARG A 16 3.74 -4.81 8.44
CA ARG A 16 3.49 -6.21 8.83
C ARG A 16 2.01 -6.42 9.18
N GLU A 17 1.41 -5.55 9.96
CA GLU A 17 -0.01 -5.70 10.31
C GLU A 17 -0.95 -5.64 9.10
N VAL A 18 -0.73 -4.67 8.20
CA VAL A 18 -1.58 -4.48 7.02
C VAL A 18 -1.40 -5.64 6.03
N TRP A 19 -0.16 -6.01 5.71
CA TRP A 19 0.10 -7.11 4.78
C TRP A 19 -0.27 -8.49 5.36
N SER A 20 -0.12 -8.71 6.66
CA SER A 20 -0.64 -9.92 7.32
C SER A 20 -2.16 -9.99 7.24
N THR A 21 -2.85 -8.86 7.47
CA THR A 21 -4.32 -8.78 7.29
C THR A 21 -4.71 -9.11 5.85
N ALA A 22 -3.99 -8.60 4.85
CA ALA A 22 -4.25 -8.93 3.46
C ALA A 22 -4.05 -10.42 3.14
N ASN A 23 -2.99 -11.03 3.68
CA ASN A 23 -2.71 -12.45 3.53
C ASN A 23 -3.79 -13.34 4.17
N GLU A 24 -4.25 -13.02 5.38
CA GLU A 24 -5.37 -13.72 6.04
C GLU A 24 -6.67 -13.65 5.21
N LEU A 25 -6.94 -12.49 4.63
CA LEU A 25 -8.11 -12.25 3.79
C LEU A 25 -7.97 -12.78 2.35
N LYS A 26 -6.80 -13.36 2.01
CA LYS A 26 -6.43 -13.87 0.69
C LYS A 26 -6.54 -12.82 -0.42
N ILE A 27 -6.15 -11.59 -0.13
CA ILE A 27 -6.13 -10.50 -1.13
C ILE A 27 -4.76 -10.48 -1.81
N GLU A 28 -4.66 -11.17 -2.95
CA GLU A 28 -3.40 -11.43 -3.66
C GLU A 28 -2.76 -10.19 -4.30
N SER A 29 -3.48 -9.06 -4.38
CA SER A 29 -2.89 -7.80 -4.84
C SER A 29 -1.81 -7.28 -3.90
N PHE A 30 -1.83 -7.64 -2.61
CA PHE A 30 -0.77 -7.36 -1.64
C PHE A 30 0.29 -8.48 -1.69
N LYS A 31 1.51 -8.12 -2.09
CA LYS A 31 2.62 -9.07 -2.29
C LYS A 31 3.51 -9.10 -1.04
N LEU A 32 3.28 -10.08 -0.17
CA LEU A 32 3.97 -10.21 1.14
C LEU A 32 5.48 -10.39 1.05
N ASN A 33 5.97 -10.99 -0.04
CA ASN A 33 7.38 -11.34 -0.21
C ASN A 33 8.08 -10.54 -1.31
N GLU A 34 7.48 -9.44 -1.76
CA GLU A 34 8.02 -8.62 -2.84
C GLU A 34 8.21 -7.19 -2.34
N PHE A 35 9.41 -6.64 -2.53
CA PHE A 35 9.69 -5.23 -2.31
C PHE A 35 9.57 -4.45 -3.61
N SER A 36 9.21 -3.17 -3.50
CA SER A 36 9.23 -2.26 -4.65
C SER A 36 10.64 -2.14 -5.22
N ARG A 37 10.74 -1.93 -6.54
CA ARG A 37 12.04 -1.78 -7.23
C ARG A 37 12.81 -0.55 -6.76
N VAL A 38 12.09 0.50 -6.37
CA VAL A 38 12.63 1.76 -5.89
C VAL A 38 11.84 2.21 -4.66
N ALA A 39 12.50 2.99 -3.80
CA ALA A 39 11.81 3.80 -2.81
C ALA A 39 11.14 5.00 -3.50
N VAL A 40 10.01 5.45 -2.97
CA VAL A 40 9.30 6.63 -3.48
C VAL A 40 9.33 7.74 -2.44
N ASP A 41 9.49 8.99 -2.91
CA ASP A 41 9.24 10.16 -2.09
C ASP A 41 7.78 10.56 -2.27
N ASP A 42 7.00 10.37 -1.21
CA ASP A 42 5.56 10.60 -1.16
C ASP A 42 5.21 11.10 0.25
N ASP A 43 3.97 11.47 0.49
CA ASP A 43 3.52 12.15 1.72
C ASP A 43 3.88 11.37 3.01
N HIS A 44 3.96 10.04 2.94
CA HIS A 44 4.34 9.20 4.09
C HIS A 44 5.76 9.48 4.58
N THR A 45 6.69 9.94 3.72
CA THR A 45 8.08 10.22 4.13
C THR A 45 8.13 11.40 5.09
N ALA A 46 7.35 12.46 4.83
CA ALA A 46 7.24 13.62 5.69
C ALA A 46 6.60 13.28 7.05
N LEU A 47 5.55 12.44 7.05
CA LEU A 47 4.92 11.94 8.27
C LEU A 47 5.89 11.11 9.12
N ASN A 48 6.63 10.20 8.47
CA ASN A 48 7.66 9.39 9.12
C ASN A 48 8.77 10.26 9.74
N ASN A 49 9.20 11.33 9.05
CA ASN A 49 10.18 12.28 9.58
C ASN A 49 9.63 13.09 10.77
N GLY A 50 8.32 13.33 10.81
CA GLY A 50 7.60 13.90 11.95
C GLY A 50 7.35 12.93 13.11
N GLY A 51 7.79 11.68 13.01
CA GLY A 51 7.62 10.66 14.04
C GLY A 51 6.28 9.92 14.00
N ILE A 52 5.47 10.09 12.96
CA ILE A 52 4.23 9.35 12.75
C ILE A 52 4.53 8.17 11.81
N PRO A 53 4.41 6.90 12.28
CA PRO A 53 4.62 5.75 11.41
C PRO A 53 3.56 5.70 10.30
N ALA A 54 3.99 5.97 9.07
CA ALA A 54 3.12 6.01 7.90
C ALA A 54 3.65 5.07 6.81
N ILE A 55 2.74 4.39 6.13
CA ILE A 55 3.04 3.47 5.03
C ILE A 55 2.35 3.95 3.76
N ASP A 56 2.89 3.55 2.62
CA ASP A 56 2.34 3.79 1.31
C ASP A 56 1.95 2.47 0.63
N ILE A 57 0.73 2.41 0.08
CA ILE A 57 0.19 1.28 -0.69
C ILE A 57 0.06 1.75 -2.14
N ILE A 58 1.09 1.48 -2.92
CA ILE A 58 1.27 2.03 -4.26
C ILE A 58 1.57 0.94 -5.30
N ASP A 59 1.13 1.19 -6.53
CA ASP A 59 1.44 0.35 -7.69
C ASP A 59 2.65 0.91 -8.46
N PHE A 60 3.68 0.08 -8.65
CA PHE A 60 4.93 0.44 -9.33
C PHE A 60 4.93 0.09 -10.82
N ASP A 61 3.93 -0.62 -11.32
CA ASP A 61 3.83 -1.06 -12.72
C ASP A 61 2.62 -0.43 -13.45
N TYR A 62 2.04 0.65 -12.90
CA TYR A 62 0.91 1.38 -13.50
C TYR A 62 1.33 2.20 -14.72
N LYS A 63 0.83 1.82 -15.90
CA LYS A 63 1.28 2.37 -17.20
C LYS A 63 0.76 3.77 -17.53
N HIS A 64 -0.29 4.22 -16.84
CA HIS A 64 -0.98 5.47 -17.17
C HIS A 64 -0.55 6.65 -16.29
N TRP A 65 0.33 6.41 -15.30
CA TRP A 65 0.86 7.45 -14.43
C TRP A 65 1.36 8.67 -15.22
N HIS A 66 0.88 9.86 -14.83
CA HIS A 66 1.18 11.14 -15.47
C HIS A 66 0.88 11.20 -16.98
N LYS A 67 -0.17 10.51 -17.45
CA LYS A 67 -0.64 10.57 -18.84
C LYS A 67 -2.10 11.00 -18.89
N LEU A 68 -2.52 11.60 -20.02
CA LEU A 68 -3.94 11.90 -20.28
C LEU A 68 -4.84 10.66 -20.31
N SER A 69 -4.24 9.48 -20.50
CA SER A 69 -4.94 8.19 -20.43
C SER A 69 -5.23 7.73 -18.99
N ASP A 70 -4.78 8.47 -17.97
CA ASP A 70 -5.13 8.21 -16.57
C ASP A 70 -6.57 8.66 -16.33
N THR A 71 -7.49 7.79 -16.73
CA THR A 71 -8.92 8.03 -16.72
C THR A 71 -9.62 6.94 -15.90
N PRO A 72 -10.87 7.16 -15.45
CA PRO A 72 -11.60 6.17 -14.63
C PRO A 72 -11.69 4.77 -15.24
N GLU A 73 -11.58 4.63 -16.57
CA GLU A 73 -11.55 3.36 -17.27
C GLU A 73 -10.34 2.48 -16.91
N GLN A 74 -9.27 3.06 -16.35
CA GLN A 74 -8.10 2.30 -15.90
C GLN A 74 -8.23 1.80 -14.45
N CYS A 75 -9.28 2.20 -13.74
CA CYS A 75 -9.53 1.77 -12.37
C CYS A 75 -10.10 0.35 -12.32
N SER A 76 -9.56 -0.48 -11.42
CA SER A 76 -10.10 -1.81 -11.12
C SER A 76 -10.95 -1.77 -9.85
N GLY A 77 -12.27 -1.96 -10.01
CA GLY A 77 -13.18 -2.06 -8.86
C GLY A 77 -12.83 -3.21 -7.91
N GLU A 78 -12.30 -4.31 -8.44
CA GLU A 78 -11.79 -5.44 -7.64
C GLU A 78 -10.61 -5.02 -6.77
N THR A 79 -9.63 -4.32 -7.34
CA THR A 79 -8.45 -3.85 -6.59
C THR A 79 -8.85 -2.84 -5.52
N MET A 80 -9.73 -1.90 -5.85
CA MET A 80 -10.27 -0.93 -4.89
C MET A 80 -10.98 -1.61 -3.73
N ALA A 81 -11.86 -2.58 -4.02
CA ALA A 81 -12.54 -3.36 -2.99
C ALA A 81 -11.56 -4.16 -2.13
N GLY A 82 -10.50 -4.70 -2.73
CA GLY A 82 -9.40 -5.37 -2.02
C GLY A 82 -8.73 -4.47 -1.00
N VAL A 83 -8.28 -3.28 -1.41
CA VAL A 83 -7.68 -2.27 -0.50
C VAL A 83 -8.64 -1.91 0.62
N ALA A 84 -9.90 -1.60 0.30
CA ALA A 84 -10.91 -1.23 1.28
C ALA A 84 -11.17 -2.35 2.31
N LYS A 85 -11.24 -3.61 1.86
CA LYS A 85 -11.45 -4.76 2.74
C LYS A 85 -10.29 -4.99 3.70
N VAL A 86 -9.05 -4.85 3.20
CA VAL A 86 -7.84 -4.98 4.03
C VAL A 86 -7.81 -3.89 5.09
N LEU A 87 -7.88 -2.62 4.69
CA LEU A 87 -7.79 -1.49 5.61
C LEU A 87 -8.96 -1.45 6.60
N GLY A 88 -10.18 -1.73 6.13
CA GLY A 88 -11.36 -1.80 6.99
C GLY A 88 -11.25 -2.90 8.05
N SER A 89 -10.78 -4.09 7.66
CA SER A 89 -10.57 -5.19 8.61
C SER A 89 -9.42 -4.89 9.58
N TRP A 90 -8.34 -4.28 9.10
CA TRP A 90 -7.20 -3.90 9.93
C TRP A 90 -7.58 -2.84 10.97
N ILE A 91 -8.25 -1.75 10.56
CA ILE A 91 -8.69 -0.67 11.47
C ILE A 91 -9.63 -1.20 12.55
N GLN A 92 -10.56 -2.10 12.23
CA GLN A 92 -11.46 -2.70 13.23
C GLN A 92 -10.73 -3.51 14.32
N ARG A 93 -9.48 -3.91 14.08
CA ARG A 93 -8.64 -4.64 15.04
C ARG A 93 -7.75 -3.73 15.88
N GLN A 94 -7.57 -2.47 15.46
CA GLN A 94 -6.81 -1.47 16.20
C GLN A 94 -7.62 -1.04 17.43
N ARG A 95 -6.97 -0.99 18.60
CA ARG A 95 -7.57 -0.64 19.89
C ARG A 95 -6.92 0.60 20.47
#